data_AF-A0A1H4ZVT0-F1
#
_entry.id   AF-A0A1H4ZVT0-F1
#
_cell.length_a   1.000
_cell.length_b   1.000
_cell.length_c   1.000
_cell.angle_alpha   90.00
_cell.angle_beta   90.00
_cell.angle_gamma   90.00
#
_symmetry.space_group_name_H-M   'P 1'
#
loop_
_entity.id
_entity.type
_entity.pdbx_description
1 polymer ?
#
loop_
_entity_poly.entity_id
_entity_poly.type
_entity_poly.pdbx_seq_one_letter_code
_entity_poly.pdbx_strand_id
1 'polypeptide(L)'
;MRKMLSPIALAVLVTTGCAQKPVVDSYSYESQVHSGTVFVHDLSYGDSDKCPKKWREAEQVFKHGLPPMLGMTLKLKVVAPDANGVERELPLLVSSGNGNLVSLKDYQVDKGLVVNSEVNGAVEQGDLFTYPEGYFIRAAKPEVDSNEFSLCLGIDRMQKSTETDGGAPALDLDRLNVLFEAERGEEKTYVFGRNSDIKVRVSVTPK
;
A
#
# COMPACT_ATOMS: atom_id res chain seq x y z
N MET A 1 31.84 -5.28 -25.36
CA MET A 1 31.17 -4.64 -24.19
C MET A 1 29.79 -4.17 -24.63
N ARG A 2 28.73 -4.93 -24.29
CA ARG A 2 27.34 -4.56 -24.60
C ARG A 2 26.86 -3.60 -23.51
N LYS A 3 26.60 -2.34 -23.87
CA LYS A 3 25.91 -1.38 -23.00
C LYS A 3 24.44 -1.82 -22.91
N MET A 4 24.03 -2.29 -21.74
CA MET A 4 22.61 -2.50 -21.44
C MET A 4 21.95 -1.12 -21.27
N LEU A 5 20.90 -0.88 -22.06
CA LEU A 5 20.00 0.25 -21.90
C LEU A 5 19.14 0.00 -20.65
N SER A 6 19.22 0.93 -19.69
CA SER A 6 18.29 1.01 -18.57
C SER A 6 16.92 1.47 -19.09
N PRO A 7 15.81 0.78 -18.79
CA PRO A 7 14.49 1.29 -19.11
C PRO A 7 14.18 2.47 -18.18
N ILE A 8 13.95 3.64 -18.77
CA ILE A 8 13.43 4.81 -18.09
C ILE A 8 11.95 4.54 -17.82
N ALA A 9 11.57 4.38 -16.55
CA ALA A 9 10.18 4.34 -16.14
C ALA A 9 9.55 5.72 -16.41
N LEU A 10 8.61 5.76 -17.36
CA LEU A 10 7.91 6.96 -17.77
C LEU A 10 6.72 7.19 -16.83
N ALA A 11 6.92 7.97 -15.76
CA ALA A 11 5.81 8.46 -14.93
C ALA A 11 5.09 9.59 -15.67
N VAL A 12 3.97 9.27 -16.35
CA VAL A 12 3.09 10.30 -16.94
C VAL A 12 2.16 10.83 -15.85
N LEU A 13 2.45 12.04 -15.40
CA LEU A 13 1.53 12.87 -14.63
C LEU A 13 0.45 13.40 -15.57
N VAL A 14 -0.82 13.12 -15.26
CA VAL A 14 -1.95 13.86 -15.82
C VAL A 14 -2.65 14.59 -14.68
N THR A 15 -2.09 15.74 -14.30
CA THR A 15 -2.86 16.85 -13.76
C THR A 15 -2.32 18.13 -14.39
N THR A 16 -3.20 18.89 -15.03
CA THR A 16 -2.93 20.25 -15.48
C THR A 16 -2.73 21.14 -14.25
N GLY A 17 -1.47 21.44 -13.93
CA GLY A 17 -1.07 22.29 -12.81
C GLY A 17 0.10 21.66 -12.04
N CYS A 18 1.29 22.26 -12.15
CA CYS A 18 2.57 21.89 -11.51
C CYS A 18 2.59 20.54 -10.78
N ALA A 19 2.67 19.49 -11.57
CA ALA A 19 2.85 18.12 -11.14
C ALA A 19 4.15 17.97 -10.30
N GLN A 20 4.04 17.98 -8.96
CA GLN A 20 5.14 17.59 -8.08
C GLN A 20 5.59 16.18 -8.45
N LYS A 21 6.90 16.00 -8.68
CA LYS A 21 7.48 14.69 -8.98
C LYS A 21 7.32 13.78 -7.76
N PRO A 22 6.98 12.49 -7.95
CA PRO A 22 6.92 11.56 -6.84
C PRO A 22 8.28 11.42 -6.16
N VAL A 23 8.27 11.25 -4.85
CA VAL A 23 9.45 10.92 -4.04
C VAL A 23 9.46 9.41 -3.83
N VAL A 24 10.60 8.78 -4.13
CA VAL A 24 10.81 7.33 -3.96
C VAL A 24 11.86 7.13 -2.87
N ASP A 25 11.53 6.30 -1.88
CA ASP A 25 12.46 5.82 -0.86
C ASP A 25 12.44 4.29 -0.81
N SER A 26 13.55 3.66 -0.41
CA SER A 26 13.64 2.20 -0.34
C SER A 26 14.59 1.75 0.75
N TYR A 27 14.17 0.72 1.50
CA TYR A 27 14.94 0.14 2.58
C TYR A 27 14.55 -1.33 2.77
N SER A 28 15.34 -2.10 3.53
CA SER A 28 15.02 -3.48 3.88
C SER A 28 15.13 -3.71 5.38
N TYR A 29 14.41 -4.72 5.87
CA TYR A 29 14.51 -5.18 7.25
C TYR A 29 14.14 -6.66 7.37
N GLU A 30 14.66 -7.33 8.39
CA GLU A 30 14.26 -8.69 8.76
C GLU A 30 12.93 -8.67 9.51
N SER A 31 11.93 -9.40 9.02
CA SER A 31 10.64 -9.46 9.68
C SER A 31 10.70 -10.33 10.93
N GLN A 32 10.17 -9.81 12.05
CA GLN A 32 9.99 -10.60 13.27
C GLN A 32 8.65 -11.37 13.30
N VAL A 33 7.77 -11.10 12.35
CA VAL A 33 6.38 -11.63 12.31
C VAL A 33 6.12 -12.51 11.10
N HIS A 34 6.90 -12.34 10.04
CA HIS A 34 6.82 -13.12 8.80
C HIS A 34 8.17 -13.79 8.55
N SER A 35 8.17 -14.88 7.80
CA SER A 35 9.43 -15.50 7.40
C SER A 35 10.17 -14.56 6.43
N GLY A 36 11.45 -14.29 6.69
CA GLY A 36 12.38 -13.65 5.75
C GLY A 36 12.46 -12.12 5.77
N THR A 37 13.25 -11.62 4.82
CA THR A 37 13.55 -10.20 4.59
C THR A 37 12.39 -9.51 3.88
N VAL A 38 12.09 -8.29 4.31
CA VAL A 38 11.10 -7.40 3.67
C VAL A 38 11.84 -6.25 3.00
N PHE A 39 11.69 -6.14 1.69
CA PHE A 39 12.09 -4.98 0.89
C PHE A 39 10.92 -4.00 0.82
N VAL A 40 11.16 -2.77 1.23
CA VAL A 40 10.16 -1.70 1.25
C VAL A 40 10.46 -0.70 0.15
N HIS A 41 9.42 -0.35 -0.61
CA HIS A 41 9.44 0.66 -1.65
C HIS A 41 8.36 1.69 -1.39
N ASP A 42 8.75 2.84 -0.84
CA ASP A 42 7.85 3.93 -0.50
C ASP A 42 7.76 4.91 -1.67
N LEU A 43 6.56 5.10 -2.20
CA LEU A 43 6.21 6.08 -3.22
C LEU A 43 5.30 7.14 -2.61
N SER A 44 5.75 8.39 -2.63
CA SER A 44 4.99 9.51 -2.09
C SER A 44 4.68 10.56 -3.14
N TYR A 45 3.47 11.11 -3.10
CA TYR A 45 3.03 12.19 -3.99
C TYR A 45 2.56 13.39 -3.18
N GLY A 46 2.66 14.58 -3.78
CA GLY A 46 2.09 15.80 -3.20
C GLY A 46 2.85 16.23 -1.95
N ASP A 47 2.15 16.97 -1.08
CA ASP A 47 2.60 17.36 0.26
C ASP A 47 2.48 16.21 1.28
N SER A 48 2.89 15.00 0.89
CA SER A 48 2.89 13.79 1.74
C SER A 48 3.68 13.96 3.05
N ASP A 49 4.57 14.94 3.12
CA ASP A 49 5.34 15.33 4.30
C ASP A 49 4.45 15.89 5.42
N LYS A 50 3.22 16.32 5.10
CA LYS A 50 2.16 16.66 6.08
C LYS A 50 1.54 15.40 6.72
N CYS A 51 1.77 14.23 6.12
CA CYS A 51 1.26 12.96 6.59
C CYS A 51 2.21 12.25 7.57
N PRO A 52 1.67 11.38 8.45
CA PRO A 52 2.51 10.59 9.35
C PRO A 52 3.56 9.80 8.56
N LYS A 53 4.83 9.88 8.95
CA LYS A 53 5.90 9.08 8.31
C LYS A 53 5.89 7.61 8.76
N LYS A 54 5.34 7.36 9.95
CA LYS A 54 5.38 6.06 10.62
C LYS A 54 3.99 5.49 10.87
N TRP A 55 3.33 5.14 9.78
CA TRP A 55 1.95 4.67 9.78
C TRP A 55 1.68 3.38 10.58
N ARG A 56 2.66 2.49 10.69
CA ARG A 56 2.53 1.21 11.43
C ARG A 56 2.70 1.36 12.94
N GLU A 57 3.37 2.42 13.37
CA GLU A 57 3.64 2.72 14.79
C GLU A 57 2.61 3.68 15.39
N ALA A 58 1.71 4.24 14.56
CA ALA A 58 0.73 5.23 15.00
C ALA A 58 -0.39 4.60 15.83
N GLU A 59 -0.88 5.37 16.81
CA GLU A 59 -1.98 4.94 17.68
C GLU A 59 -3.26 4.71 16.87
N GLN A 60 -3.84 3.52 17.04
CA GLN A 60 -4.99 3.06 16.27
C GLN A 60 -6.29 3.48 16.95
N VAL A 61 -7.33 3.75 16.15
CA VAL A 61 -8.69 3.90 16.68
C VAL A 61 -9.14 2.52 17.21
N PHE A 62 -9.11 2.33 18.53
CA PHE A 62 -9.54 1.07 19.16
C PHE A 62 -10.99 0.72 18.78
N LYS A 63 -11.20 -0.49 18.27
CA LYS A 63 -12.47 -1.04 17.75
C LYS A 63 -13.51 -1.39 18.83
N HIS A 64 -13.22 -1.21 20.12
CA HIS A 64 -14.09 -1.64 21.23
C HIS A 64 -15.12 -0.60 21.70
N GLY A 65 -15.22 0.54 21.03
CA GLY A 65 -16.26 1.54 21.25
C GLY A 65 -17.37 1.49 20.19
N LEU A 66 -18.54 2.05 20.53
CA LEU A 66 -19.67 2.22 19.61
C LEU A 66 -19.20 2.77 18.25
N PRO A 67 -19.73 2.25 17.12
CA PRO A 67 -19.35 2.74 15.80
C PRO A 67 -19.63 4.24 15.73
N PRO A 68 -18.70 5.05 15.18
CA PRO A 68 -18.87 6.48 15.10
C PRO A 68 -20.18 6.80 14.36
N MET A 69 -21.02 7.62 14.98
CA MET A 69 -22.29 8.09 14.40
C MET A 69 -22.06 9.05 13.23
N LEU A 70 -20.92 9.73 13.20
CA LEU A 70 -20.50 10.65 12.14
C LEU A 70 -19.17 10.19 11.56
N GLY A 71 -19.02 10.25 10.24
CA GLY A 71 -17.78 9.88 9.57
C GLY A 71 -17.94 9.81 8.06
N MET A 72 -16.90 9.28 7.42
CA MET A 72 -16.82 9.12 5.97
C MET A 72 -16.48 7.68 5.64
N THR A 73 -16.94 7.23 4.49
CA THR A 73 -16.49 5.97 3.90
C THR A 73 -15.52 6.31 2.78
N LEU A 74 -14.27 5.92 2.96
CA LEU A 74 -13.27 5.92 1.92
C LEU A 74 -13.45 4.65 1.10
N LYS A 75 -13.73 4.82 -0.20
CA LYS A 75 -13.81 3.71 -1.14
C LYS A 75 -12.60 3.75 -2.05
N LEU A 76 -11.77 2.71 -1.91
CA LEU A 76 -10.66 2.49 -2.81
C LEU A 76 -11.05 1.41 -3.78
N LYS A 77 -10.89 1.68 -5.06
CA LYS A 77 -10.97 0.65 -6.09
C LYS A 77 -9.59 0.39 -6.64
N VAL A 78 -9.11 -0.82 -6.43
CA VAL A 78 -7.78 -1.23 -6.84
C VAL A 78 -7.89 -2.11 -8.06
N VAL A 79 -7.17 -1.74 -9.11
CA VAL A 79 -6.98 -2.53 -10.32
C VAL A 79 -5.53 -2.98 -10.33
N ALA A 80 -5.32 -4.24 -9.97
CA ALA A 80 -4.01 -4.85 -9.90
C ALA A 80 -3.71 -5.62 -11.22
N PRO A 81 -2.47 -5.60 -11.72
CA PRO A 81 -2.10 -6.32 -12.93
C PRO A 81 -2.28 -7.84 -12.81
N ASP A 82 -2.03 -8.38 -11.62
CA ASP A 82 -2.15 -9.81 -11.28
C ASP A 82 -3.61 -10.32 -11.28
N ALA A 83 -4.58 -9.42 -11.25
CA ALA A 83 -6.00 -9.75 -11.22
C ALA A 83 -6.65 -9.82 -12.62
N ASN A 84 -5.88 -9.91 -13.70
CA ASN A 84 -6.38 -9.79 -15.09
C ASN A 84 -7.19 -8.50 -15.34
N GLY A 85 -6.85 -7.42 -14.63
CA GLY A 85 -7.60 -6.16 -14.67
C GLY A 85 -8.94 -6.18 -13.92
N VAL A 86 -9.24 -7.23 -13.14
CA VAL A 86 -10.42 -7.26 -12.26
C VAL A 86 -10.25 -6.22 -11.16
N GLU A 87 -11.20 -5.30 -11.12
CA GLU A 87 -11.28 -4.27 -10.10
C GLU A 87 -11.80 -4.82 -8.77
N ARG A 88 -11.15 -4.44 -7.67
CA ARG A 88 -11.58 -4.78 -6.31
C ARG A 88 -11.88 -3.52 -5.51
N GLU A 89 -13.08 -3.43 -4.94
CA GLU A 89 -13.44 -2.36 -4.01
C GLU A 89 -13.04 -2.73 -2.57
N LEU A 90 -12.23 -1.88 -1.94
CA LEU A 90 -11.69 -2.02 -0.60
C LEU A 90 -12.19 -0.85 0.27
N PRO A 91 -13.34 -0.99 0.96
CA PRO A 91 -13.93 0.09 1.75
C PRO A 91 -13.31 0.23 3.16
N LEU A 92 -12.82 1.43 3.48
CA LEU A 92 -12.35 1.82 4.80
C LEU A 92 -13.28 2.87 5.42
N LEU A 93 -13.75 2.63 6.65
CA LEU A 93 -14.48 3.63 7.42
C LEU A 93 -13.47 4.54 8.12
N VAL A 94 -13.63 5.85 7.91
CA VAL A 94 -12.78 6.89 8.50
C VAL A 94 -13.66 7.79 9.33
N SER A 95 -13.44 7.86 10.65
CA SER A 95 -14.27 8.68 11.52
C SER A 95 -13.79 10.14 11.50
N SER A 96 -14.73 11.08 11.44
CA SER A 96 -14.42 12.50 11.60
C SER A 96 -14.06 12.77 13.05
N GLY A 97 -13.04 13.61 13.29
CA GLY A 97 -12.64 14.00 14.65
C GLY A 97 -11.64 13.07 15.35
N ASN A 98 -11.02 12.14 14.61
CA ASN A 98 -10.02 11.21 15.15
C ASN A 98 -8.64 11.84 15.43
N GLY A 99 -8.44 13.14 15.21
CA GLY A 99 -7.15 13.82 15.39
C GLY A 99 -6.02 13.11 14.63
N ASN A 100 -4.98 12.68 15.36
CA ASN A 100 -3.85 11.94 14.82
C ASN A 100 -4.04 10.41 14.77
N LEU A 101 -5.18 9.88 15.22
CA LEU A 101 -5.43 8.44 15.22
C LEU A 101 -5.60 7.92 13.80
N VAL A 102 -5.12 6.69 13.59
CA VAL A 102 -5.15 6.03 12.28
C VAL A 102 -6.33 5.07 12.20
N SER A 103 -7.18 5.26 11.18
CA SER A 103 -8.15 4.26 10.74
C SER A 103 -7.44 3.28 9.82
N LEU A 104 -7.57 1.97 10.07
CA LEU A 104 -6.92 0.95 9.25
C LEU A 104 -7.82 -0.22 8.94
N LYS A 105 -7.50 -0.90 7.84
CA LYS A 105 -8.11 -2.17 7.49
C LYS A 105 -7.14 -3.05 6.72
N ASP A 106 -7.06 -4.28 7.18
CA ASP A 106 -6.26 -5.33 6.60
C ASP A 106 -7.11 -6.14 5.61
N TYR A 107 -6.62 -6.28 4.39
CA TYR A 107 -7.17 -7.10 3.31
C TYR A 107 -6.15 -8.13 2.82
N GLN A 108 -5.11 -8.40 3.61
CA GLN A 108 -4.12 -9.41 3.33
C GLN A 108 -4.66 -10.79 3.69
N VAL A 109 -4.20 -11.80 2.96
CA VAL A 109 -4.44 -13.21 3.26
C VAL A 109 -3.10 -13.88 3.53
N ASP A 110 -3.03 -14.68 4.58
CA ASP A 110 -1.82 -15.46 4.86
C ASP A 110 -1.64 -16.55 3.80
N LYS A 111 -0.43 -16.61 3.25
CA LYS A 111 0.01 -17.62 2.30
C LYS A 111 1.23 -18.35 2.83
N GLY A 112 1.37 -19.60 2.38
CA GLY A 112 2.50 -20.44 2.70
C GLY A 112 3.01 -21.16 1.46
N LEU A 113 4.32 -21.37 1.38
CA LEU A 113 4.94 -22.24 0.38
C LEU A 113 6.10 -23.01 1.01
N VAL A 114 6.34 -24.22 0.50
CA VAL A 114 7.44 -25.07 0.95
C VAL A 114 8.66 -24.77 0.08
N VAL A 115 9.79 -24.46 0.72
CA VAL A 115 11.04 -24.04 0.09
C VAL A 115 12.02 -25.21 0.07
N ASN A 116 12.16 -25.89 -1.06
CA ASN A 116 13.04 -27.06 -1.17
C ASN A 116 14.44 -26.68 -1.68
N SER A 117 15.46 -27.39 -1.19
CA SER A 117 16.70 -27.64 -1.93
C SER A 117 16.64 -29.03 -2.54
N GLU A 118 16.89 -29.16 -3.85
CA GLU A 118 17.10 -30.49 -4.45
C GLU A 118 18.49 -30.99 -4.04
N VAL A 119 18.53 -32.12 -3.32
CA VAL A 119 19.79 -32.72 -2.88
C VAL A 119 19.90 -34.10 -3.51
N ASN A 120 20.89 -34.28 -4.39
CA ASN A 120 21.22 -35.56 -5.02
C ASN A 120 20.04 -36.26 -5.73
N GLY A 121 19.12 -35.51 -6.36
CA GLY A 121 17.98 -36.06 -7.10
C GLY A 121 16.85 -36.61 -6.21
N ALA A 122 16.93 -36.44 -4.89
CA ALA A 122 15.83 -36.67 -3.97
C ALA A 122 15.09 -35.36 -3.69
N VAL A 123 13.76 -35.41 -3.73
CA VAL A 123 12.91 -34.29 -3.33
C VAL A 123 12.68 -34.37 -1.82
N GLU A 124 13.44 -33.61 -1.05
CA GLU A 124 13.17 -33.43 0.38
C GLU A 124 12.05 -32.40 0.59
N GLN A 125 11.23 -32.59 1.63
CA GLN A 125 10.28 -31.58 2.05
C GLN A 125 11.06 -30.46 2.74
N GLY A 126 11.03 -29.27 2.15
CA GLY A 126 11.77 -28.12 2.61
C GLY A 126 11.05 -27.28 3.68
N ASP A 127 11.60 -26.10 3.96
CA ASP A 127 11.11 -25.22 5.02
C ASP A 127 9.82 -24.51 4.63
N LEU A 128 8.92 -24.30 5.58
CA LEU A 128 7.69 -23.54 5.35
C LEU A 128 7.97 -22.04 5.45
N PHE A 129 7.74 -21.33 4.35
CA PHE A 129 7.79 -19.88 4.28
C PHE A 129 6.38 -19.30 4.34
N THR A 130 6.06 -18.53 5.38
CA THR A 130 4.75 -17.89 5.58
C THR A 130 4.83 -16.38 5.39
N TYR A 131 3.87 -15.84 4.64
CA TYR A 131 3.82 -14.42 4.32
C TYR A 131 2.39 -13.95 4.04
N PRO A 132 2.05 -12.69 4.38
CA PRO A 132 0.77 -12.12 4.02
C PRO A 132 0.83 -11.58 2.59
N GLU A 133 -0.23 -11.84 1.83
CA GLU A 133 -0.40 -11.31 0.48
C GLU A 133 -1.68 -10.48 0.38
N GLY A 134 -1.57 -9.24 -0.07
CA GLY A 134 -2.72 -8.38 -0.35
C GLY A 134 -2.46 -6.93 0.00
N TYR A 135 -3.52 -6.23 0.42
CA TYR A 135 -3.47 -4.80 0.69
C TYR A 135 -3.69 -4.48 2.17
N PHE A 136 -2.94 -3.50 2.68
CA PHE A 136 -3.18 -2.93 4.00
C PHE A 136 -3.40 -1.42 3.86
N ILE A 137 -4.59 -0.95 4.23
CA ILE A 137 -5.02 0.42 3.97
C ILE A 137 -5.11 1.19 5.27
N ARG A 138 -4.61 2.42 5.27
CA ARG A 138 -4.59 3.33 6.42
C ARG A 138 -5.01 4.73 6.01
N ALA A 139 -5.79 5.38 6.86
CA ALA A 139 -6.18 6.77 6.70
C ALA A 139 -6.03 7.52 8.04
N ALA A 140 -5.56 8.77 7.99
CA ALA A 140 -5.40 9.60 9.18
C ALA A 140 -5.67 11.07 8.86
N LYS A 141 -5.85 11.87 9.92
CA LYS A 141 -6.11 13.32 9.82
C LYS A 141 -7.22 13.66 8.80
N PRO A 142 -8.43 13.06 8.92
CA PRO A 142 -9.53 13.44 8.05
C PRO A 142 -9.98 14.86 8.37
N GLU A 143 -9.91 15.74 7.37
CA GLU A 143 -10.45 17.11 7.43
C GLU A 143 -11.55 17.25 6.38
N VAL A 144 -12.56 18.03 6.73
CA VAL A 144 -13.70 18.33 5.86
C VAL A 144 -13.91 19.83 5.92
N ASP A 145 -13.75 20.51 4.78
CA ASP A 145 -14.06 21.92 4.65
C ASP A 145 -15.11 22.11 3.56
N SER A 146 -16.32 22.52 3.95
CA SER A 146 -17.48 22.77 3.08
C SER A 146 -17.80 21.62 2.09
N ASN A 147 -17.11 21.57 0.95
CA ASN A 147 -17.24 20.57 -0.12
C ASN A 147 -15.95 19.78 -0.41
N GLU A 148 -14.83 20.13 0.23
CA GLU A 148 -13.54 19.48 0.07
C GLU A 148 -13.24 18.54 1.22
N PHE A 149 -12.59 17.43 0.88
CA PHE A 149 -12.13 16.41 1.80
C PHE A 149 -10.63 16.29 1.69
N SER A 150 -9.93 16.34 2.81
CA SER A 150 -8.51 15.98 2.86
C SER A 150 -8.30 14.86 3.87
N LEU A 151 -7.38 13.94 3.55
CA LEU A 151 -6.87 12.95 4.50
C LEU A 151 -5.51 12.45 4.03
N CYS A 152 -4.73 11.99 4.99
CA CYS A 152 -3.52 11.24 4.70
C CYS A 152 -3.90 9.78 4.41
N LEU A 153 -3.44 9.26 3.27
CA LEU A 153 -3.74 7.91 2.79
C LEU A 153 -2.45 7.11 2.61
N GLY A 154 -2.38 5.97 3.30
CA GLY A 154 -1.32 4.98 3.14
C GLY A 154 -1.88 3.67 2.60
N ILE A 155 -1.33 3.14 1.51
CA ILE A 155 -1.70 1.83 0.94
C ILE A 155 -0.44 0.99 0.82
N ASP A 156 -0.38 -0.12 1.55
CA ASP A 156 0.66 -1.13 1.38
C ASP A 156 0.11 -2.25 0.48
N ARG A 157 0.90 -2.70 -0.50
CA ARG A 157 0.76 -3.99 -1.18
C ARG A 157 1.93 -4.86 -0.74
N MET A 158 1.64 -5.95 -0.04
CA MET A 158 2.66 -6.96 0.28
C MET A 158 2.52 -8.16 -0.63
N GLN A 159 3.63 -8.66 -1.14
CA GLN A 159 3.70 -9.82 -2.02
C GLN A 159 5.04 -10.54 -1.87
N LYS A 160 5.11 -11.77 -2.35
CA LYS A 160 6.38 -12.49 -2.44
C LYS A 160 7.31 -11.75 -3.41
N SER A 161 8.54 -11.50 -2.99
CA SER A 161 9.55 -10.89 -3.85
C SER A 161 9.96 -11.84 -4.97
N THR A 162 10.42 -11.25 -6.06
CA THR A 162 11.20 -11.97 -7.08
C THR A 162 12.70 -11.98 -6.75
N GLU A 163 13.12 -11.10 -5.84
CA GLU A 163 14.46 -11.11 -5.27
C GLU A 163 14.56 -12.20 -4.20
N THR A 164 15.74 -12.81 -4.08
CA THR A 164 16.05 -13.80 -3.06
C THR A 164 17.22 -13.29 -2.25
N ASP A 165 17.08 -13.27 -0.92
CA ASP A 165 18.20 -12.93 -0.04
C ASP A 165 18.81 -14.22 0.51
N GLY A 166 20.08 -14.47 0.18
CA GLY A 166 20.80 -15.66 0.65
C GLY A 166 20.16 -17.02 0.31
N GLY A 167 19.22 -17.07 -0.64
CA GLY A 167 18.45 -18.27 -1.01
C GLY A 167 17.13 -18.45 -0.26
N ALA A 168 16.85 -17.63 0.76
CA ALA A 168 15.54 -17.57 1.38
C ALA A 168 14.57 -16.71 0.55
N PRO A 169 13.28 -17.05 0.47
CA PRO A 169 12.30 -16.16 -0.14
C PRO A 169 12.22 -14.84 0.64
N ALA A 170 12.06 -13.73 -0.08
CA ALA A 170 11.86 -12.41 0.49
C ALA A 170 10.47 -11.87 0.15
N LEU A 171 10.09 -10.74 0.75
CA LEU A 171 8.83 -10.05 0.54
C LEU A 171 9.07 -8.65 -0.02
N ASP A 172 8.24 -8.25 -0.98
CA ASP A 172 8.16 -6.86 -1.44
C ASP A 172 6.97 -6.19 -0.76
N LEU A 173 7.20 -5.01 -0.20
CA LEU A 173 6.20 -4.09 0.32
C LEU A 173 6.24 -2.81 -0.51
N ASP A 174 5.36 -2.73 -1.50
CA ASP A 174 5.12 -1.48 -2.22
C ASP A 174 4.17 -0.61 -1.39
N ARG A 175 4.56 0.64 -1.09
CA ARG A 175 3.77 1.57 -0.30
C ARG A 175 3.47 2.84 -1.09
N LEU A 176 2.20 3.21 -1.14
CA LEU A 176 1.75 4.53 -1.54
C LEU A 176 1.48 5.38 -0.29
N ASN A 177 2.02 6.59 -0.23
CA ASN A 177 1.73 7.58 0.81
C ASN A 177 1.35 8.92 0.16
N VAL A 178 0.10 9.35 0.33
CA VAL A 178 -0.39 10.57 -0.30
C VAL A 178 -1.24 11.40 0.65
N LEU A 179 -1.14 12.71 0.52
CA LEU A 179 -2.21 13.60 0.95
C LEU A 179 -3.31 13.54 -0.12
N PHE A 180 -4.41 12.87 0.20
CA PHE A 180 -5.58 12.83 -0.66
C PHE A 180 -6.41 14.07 -0.36
N GLU A 181 -6.65 14.89 -1.38
CA GLU A 181 -7.53 16.06 -1.34
C GLU A 181 -8.51 15.89 -2.50
N ALA A 182 -9.81 16.04 -2.29
CA ALA A 182 -10.79 15.90 -3.37
C ALA A 182 -12.10 16.60 -3.02
N GLU A 183 -12.80 17.09 -4.02
CA GLU A 183 -14.20 17.52 -3.85
C GLU A 183 -15.11 16.31 -3.60
N ARG A 184 -16.28 16.56 -3.01
CA ARG A 184 -17.29 15.51 -2.79
C ARG A 184 -17.65 14.79 -4.08
N GLY A 185 -17.40 13.48 -4.11
CA GLY A 185 -17.72 12.63 -5.26
C GLY A 185 -16.68 12.65 -6.38
N GLU A 186 -15.61 13.44 -6.25
CA GLU A 186 -14.45 13.37 -7.13
C GLU A 186 -13.66 12.08 -6.87
N GLU A 187 -13.20 11.44 -7.94
CA GLU A 187 -12.35 10.25 -7.90
C GLU A 187 -10.93 10.62 -8.37
N LYS A 188 -9.92 10.33 -7.56
CA LYS A 188 -8.51 10.51 -7.94
C LYS A 188 -7.83 9.19 -8.21
N THR A 189 -6.94 9.18 -9.19
CA THR A 189 -6.19 7.98 -9.59
C THR A 189 -4.72 8.11 -9.22
N TYR A 190 -4.19 7.08 -8.60
CA TYR A 190 -2.77 6.91 -8.29
C TYR A 190 -2.25 5.63 -8.92
N VAL A 191 -0.96 5.61 -9.25
CA VAL A 191 -0.28 4.42 -9.76
C VAL A 191 0.94 4.18 -8.90
N PHE A 192 1.10 2.96 -8.38
CA PHE A 192 2.26 2.57 -7.58
C PHE A 192 2.61 1.10 -7.81
N GLY A 193 3.71 0.63 -7.24
CA GLY A 193 4.19 -0.74 -7.39
C GLY A 193 5.44 -0.82 -8.25
N ARG A 194 6.47 -1.52 -7.76
CA ARG A 194 7.76 -1.63 -8.43
C ARG A 194 7.74 -2.63 -9.59
N ASN A 195 7.11 -3.78 -9.36
CA ASN A 195 7.13 -4.91 -10.30
C ASN A 195 5.93 -4.89 -11.27
N SER A 196 4.89 -4.11 -10.94
CA SER A 196 3.66 -4.04 -11.72
C SER A 196 2.90 -2.76 -11.38
N ASP A 197 2.34 -2.08 -12.39
CA ASP A 197 1.55 -0.87 -12.21
C ASP A 197 0.22 -1.16 -11.50
N ILE A 198 0.14 -0.92 -10.21
CA ILE A 198 -1.09 -1.00 -9.42
C ILE A 198 -1.82 0.33 -9.55
N LYS A 199 -2.98 0.32 -10.20
CA LYS A 199 -3.83 1.52 -10.32
C LYS A 199 -4.83 1.55 -9.18
N VAL A 200 -4.84 2.64 -8.43
CA VAL A 200 -5.77 2.87 -7.33
C VAL A 200 -6.63 4.08 -7.64
N ARG A 201 -7.95 3.88 -7.62
CA ARG A 201 -8.93 4.94 -7.71
C ARG A 201 -9.53 5.16 -6.33
N VAL A 202 -9.46 6.40 -5.86
CA VAL A 202 -9.84 6.77 -4.51
C VAL A 202 -10.99 7.75 -4.59
N SER A 203 -12.07 7.46 -3.87
CA SER A 203 -13.22 8.34 -3.72
C SER A 203 -13.70 8.33 -2.27
N VAL A 204 -14.25 9.46 -1.83
CA VAL A 204 -14.81 9.61 -0.49
C VAL A 204 -16.29 9.90 -0.58
N THR A 205 -17.08 9.15 0.19
CA THR A 205 -18.52 9.39 0.35
C THR A 205 -18.85 9.64 1.82
N PRO A 206 -19.65 10.67 2.15
CA PRO A 206 -20.21 10.82 3.49
C PRO A 206 -20.94 9.55 3.94
N LYS A 207 -20.89 9.25 5.24
CA LYS A 207 -21.65 8.15 5.85
C LYS A 207 -23.08 8.57 6.18
#